data_AF-A0AA41ZAW4-F1
#
_entry.id   AF-A0AA41ZAW4-F1
#
_cell.length_a   1.000
_cell.length_b   1.000
_cell.length_c   1.000
_cell.angle_alpha   90.00
_cell.angle_beta   90.00
_cell.angle_gamma   90.00
#
_symmetry.space_group_name_H-M   'P 1'
#
loop_
_entity.id
_entity.type
_entity.pdbx_description
1 polymer ?
#
loop_
_entity_poly.entity_id
_entity_poly.type
_entity_poly.pdbx_seq_one_letter_code
_entity_poly.pdbx_strand_id
1 'polypeptide(L)' 'MSDTMMSTTDRLVYMANQIARNFAIEGEEVAVEATRRHIRRYWDPLMRQRVIVSLAADPGQFSDIARGAVEALRDAAG' A
#
# COMPACT_ATOMS: atom_id res chain seq x y z
N MET A 1 -6.60 27.82 4.22
CA MET A 1 -6.61 26.40 3.81
C MET A 1 -5.75 25.69 4.83
N SER A 2 -6.35 25.07 5.84
CA SER A 2 -5.59 24.46 6.94
C SER A 2 -4.79 23.29 6.40
N ASP A 3 -3.45 23.39 6.46
CA ASP A 3 -2.53 22.27 6.31
C ASP A 3 -2.96 21.19 7.31
N THR A 4 -3.74 20.24 6.81
CA THR A 4 -4.21 19.12 7.62
C THR A 4 -3.01 18.21 7.82
N MET A 5 -2.54 18.09 9.05
CA MET A 5 -1.50 17.11 9.38
C MET A 5 -1.93 15.74 8.84
N MET A 6 -1.11 15.16 7.95
CA MET A 6 -1.33 13.80 7.43
C MET A 6 -1.48 12.83 8.61
N SER A 7 -2.57 12.06 8.63
CA SER A 7 -2.71 11.00 9.62
C SER A 7 -1.67 9.91 9.37
N THR A 8 -1.40 9.08 10.38
CA THR A 8 -0.54 7.90 10.21
C THR A 8 -1.05 7.01 9.07
N THR A 9 -2.37 6.88 8.91
CA THR A 9 -2.97 6.10 7.83
C THR A 9 -2.68 6.72 6.46
N ASP A 10 -2.92 8.02 6.30
CA ASP A 10 -2.64 8.73 5.03
C ASP A 10 -1.16 8.59 4.65
N ARG A 11 -0.27 8.62 5.65
CA ARG A 11 1.15 8.42 5.44
C ARG A 11 1.48 7.01 4.93
N LEU A 12 0.82 5.97 5.44
CA LEU A 12 0.99 4.60 4.95
C LEU A 12 0.50 4.46 3.51
N VAL A 13 -0.68 5.00 3.19
CA VAL A 13 -1.21 4.99 1.81
C VAL A 13 -0.24 5.71 0.86
N TYR A 14 0.23 6.89 1.25
CA TYR A 14 1.24 7.64 0.51
C TYR A 14 2.52 6.82 0.26
N MET A 15 3.05 6.18 1.30
CA MET A 15 4.24 5.33 1.18
C MET A 15 4.01 4.11 0.26
N ALA A 16 2.86 3.45 0.36
CA ALA A 16 2.51 2.32 -0.51
C ALA A 16 2.50 2.76 -1.99
N ASN A 17 1.88 3.90 -2.29
CA ASN A 17 1.86 4.48 -3.63
C ASN A 17 3.26 4.89 -4.12
N GLN A 18 4.13 5.38 -3.22
CA GLN A 18 5.52 5.69 -3.58
C GLN A 18 6.31 4.42 -3.94
N ILE A 19 6.18 3.35 -3.16
CA ILE A 19 6.84 2.07 -3.44
C ILE A 19 6.35 1.51 -4.78
N ALA A 20 5.03 1.52 -5.00
CA ALA A 20 4.41 1.08 -6.25
C ALA A 20 4.93 1.84 -7.47
N ARG A 21 5.04 3.18 -7.37
CA ARG A 21 5.59 4.02 -8.44
C ARG A 21 7.03 3.64 -8.79
N ASN A 22 7.85 3.31 -7.80
CA ASN A 22 9.25 2.94 -8.04
C ASN A 22 9.37 1.62 -8.81
N PHE A 23 8.46 0.68 -8.58
CA PHE A 23 8.47 -0.61 -9.30
C PHE A 23 7.70 -0.58 -10.62
N ALA A 24 6.92 0.47 -10.91
CA ALA A 24 6.06 0.54 -12.10
C ALA A 24 6.83 0.37 -13.43
N ILE A 25 8.13 0.69 -13.46
CA ILE A 25 8.99 0.52 -14.64
C ILE A 25 9.20 -0.94 -15.05
N GLU A 26 8.99 -1.90 -14.12
CA GLU A 26 9.17 -3.33 -14.35
C GLU A 26 7.92 -4.01 -14.96
N GLY A 27 6.83 -3.25 -15.15
CA GLY A 27 5.53 -3.77 -15.57
C GLY A 27 4.60 -4.07 -14.39
N GLU A 28 3.29 -4.01 -14.65
CA GLU A 28 2.26 -3.99 -13.60
C GLU A 28 2.28 -5.23 -12.69
N GLU A 29 2.29 -6.44 -13.27
CA GLU A 29 2.27 -7.70 -12.51
C GLU A 29 3.50 -7.83 -11.61
N VAL A 30 4.69 -7.55 -12.17
CA VAL A 30 5.96 -7.56 -11.42
C VAL A 30 5.95 -6.50 -10.32
N ALA A 31 5.42 -5.32 -10.61
CA ALA A 31 5.34 -4.22 -9.66
C ALA A 31 4.41 -4.51 -8.49
N VAL A 32 3.26 -5.16 -8.72
CA VAL A 32 2.33 -5.60 -7.67
C VAL A 32 3.04 -6.55 -6.71
N GLU A 33 3.68 -7.59 -7.23
CA GLU A 33 4.38 -8.58 -6.39
C GLU A 33 5.59 -7.97 -5.67
N ALA A 34 6.37 -7.12 -6.35
CA ALA A 34 7.51 -6.43 -5.74
C ALA A 34 7.07 -5.49 -4.59
N THR A 35 5.97 -4.75 -4.80
CA THR A 35 5.39 -3.86 -3.78
C THR A 35 4.87 -4.65 -2.59
N ARG A 36 4.11 -5.73 -2.83
CA ARG A 36 3.60 -6.64 -1.79
C ARG A 36 4.73 -7.19 -0.93
N ARG A 37 5.78 -7.71 -1.58
CA ARG A 37 6.97 -8.27 -0.92
C ARG A 37 7.72 -7.21 -0.10
N HIS A 38 7.86 -5.99 -0.64
CA HIS A 38 8.52 -4.90 0.06
C HIS A 38 7.76 -4.52 1.34
N ILE A 39 6.45 -4.28 1.24
CA ILE A 39 5.60 -3.96 2.40
C ILE A 39 5.65 -5.10 3.42
N ARG A 40 5.50 -6.36 2.98
CA ARG A 40 5.58 -7.52 3.88
C ARG A 40 6.89 -7.59 4.67
N ARG A 41 8.02 -7.31 4.00
CA ARG A 41 9.36 -7.46 4.57
C ARG A 41 9.74 -6.33 5.52
N TYR A 42 9.35 -5.10 5.22
CA TYR A 42 9.86 -3.91 5.89
C TYR A 42 8.86 -3.22 6.81
N TRP A 43 7.56 -3.51 6.68
CA TRP A 43 6.55 -2.88 7.54
C TRP A 43 6.19 -3.77 8.72
N ASP A 44 6.06 -3.14 9.88
CA ASP A 44 5.59 -3.81 11.09
C ASP A 44 4.20 -4.45 10.89
N PRO A 45 3.87 -5.53 11.63
CA PRO A 45 2.56 -6.18 11.55
C PRO A 45 1.38 -5.22 11.67
N LEU A 46 1.47 -4.22 12.55
CA LEU A 46 0.40 -3.24 12.76
C LEU A 46 0.26 -2.25 11.58
N MET A 47 1.37 -1.88 10.93
CA MET A 47 1.32 -1.05 9.72
C MET A 47 0.60 -1.80 8.58
N ARG A 48 0.88 -3.10 8.45
CA ARG A 48 0.22 -3.97 7.45
C ARG A 48 -1.27 -4.09 7.72
N GLN A 49 -1.69 -4.29 8.96
CA GLN A 49 -3.13 -4.27 9.30
C GLN A 49 -3.78 -2.92 8.99
N ARG A 50 -3.14 -1.80 9.37
CA ARG A 50 -3.68 -0.46 9.13
C ARG A 50 -3.89 -0.15 7.64
N VAL A 51 -2.93 -0.51 6.78
CA VAL A 51 -3.07 -0.26 5.34
C VAL A 51 -4.14 -1.17 4.72
N ILE A 52 -4.30 -2.40 5.19
CA ILE A 52 -5.39 -3.29 4.77
C ILE A 52 -6.76 -2.72 5.16
N VAL A 53 -6.90 -2.18 6.38
CA VAL A 53 -8.13 -1.51 6.82
C VAL A 53 -8.40 -0.26 5.99
N SER A 54 -7.36 0.53 5.71
CA SER A 54 -7.47 1.72 4.85
C SER A 54 -7.95 1.38 3.44
N LEU A 55 -7.45 0.27 2.87
CA LEU A 55 -7.91 -0.22 1.57
C LEU A 55 -9.41 -0.53 1.58
N ALA A 56 -9.92 -1.16 2.65
CA ALA A 56 -11.34 -1.45 2.76
C ALA A 56 -12.22 -0.19 2.91
N ALA A 57 -11.67 0.88 3.50
CA ALA A 57 -12.38 2.13 3.72
C ALA A 57 -12.45 3.00 2.44
N ASP A 58 -11.34 3.14 1.72
CA ASP A 58 -11.26 3.93 0.50
C ASP A 58 -10.18 3.37 -0.47
N PRO A 59 -10.56 2.43 -1.35
CA PRO A 59 -9.66 1.88 -2.35
C PRO A 59 -9.13 2.93 -3.34
N GLY A 60 -9.86 4.03 -3.55
CA GLY A 60 -9.52 5.06 -4.54
C GLY A 60 -8.27 5.87 -4.20
N GLN A 61 -7.78 5.78 -2.96
CA GLN A 61 -6.55 6.46 -2.53
C GLN A 61 -5.28 5.71 -2.96
N PHE A 62 -5.42 4.48 -3.45
CA PHE A 62 -4.31 3.64 -3.90
C PHE A 62 -4.17 3.71 -5.41
N SER A 63 -2.93 3.68 -5.91
CA SER A 63 -2.71 3.34 -7.32
C SER A 63 -3.09 1.89 -7.57
N ASP A 64 -3.36 1.50 -8.82
CA ASP A 64 -3.73 0.11 -9.15
C ASP A 64 -2.68 -0.91 -8.68
N ILE A 65 -1.39 -0.59 -8.83
CA ILE A 65 -0.29 -1.44 -8.34
C ILE A 65 -0.31 -1.55 -6.81
N ALA A 66 -0.47 -0.43 -6.08
CA ALA A 66 -0.49 -0.44 -4.63
C ALA A 66 -1.74 -1.17 -4.09
N ARG A 67 -2.88 -0.98 -4.75
CA ARG A 67 -4.14 -1.66 -4.45
C ARG A 67 -3.99 -3.18 -4.59
N GLY A 68 -3.53 -3.67 -5.75
CA GLY A 68 -3.30 -5.09 -5.97
C GLY A 68 -2.30 -5.69 -4.98
N ALA A 69 -1.26 -4.93 -4.60
CA ALA A 69 -0.30 -5.38 -3.61
C ALA A 69 -0.90 -5.51 -2.19
N VAL A 70 -1.77 -4.58 -1.78
CA VAL A 70 -2.42 -4.61 -0.46
C VAL A 70 -3.54 -5.66 -0.43
N GLU A 71 -4.27 -5.87 -1.52
CA GLU A 71 -5.21 -6.98 -1.69
C GLU A 71 -4.49 -8.33 -1.50
N ALA A 72 -3.38 -8.55 -2.19
CA ALA A 72 -2.59 -9.77 -2.06
C ALA A 72 -1.92 -9.95 -0.67
N LEU A 73 -1.69 -8.87 0.08
CA LEU A 73 -1.26 -8.93 1.48
C LEU A 73 -2.37 -9.43 2.41
N ARG A 74 -3.60 -8.95 2.20
CA ARG A 74 -4.78 -9.36 2.98
C ARG A 74 -5.06 -10.85 2.79
N ASP A 75 -5.04 -11.31 1.54
CA ASP A 75 -5.41 -12.68 1.21
C ASP A 75 -4.37 -13.70 1.69
N ALA A 76 -3.12 -13.27 1.92
CA ALA A 76 -2.06 -14.10 2.52
C ALA A 76 -2.03 -14.08 4.07
N ALA A 77 -2.87 -13.25 4.70
CA ALA A 77 -2.96 -13.12 6.16
C ALA A 77 -4.18 -13.86 6.75
N GLY A 78 -5.08 -14.36 5.91
CA GLY A 78 -6.14 -15.32 6.25
C GLY A 78 -5.67 -16.76 6.07
#